data_AF-A0A2D7IMI7-F1
#
_entry.id   AF-A0A2D7IMI7-F1
#
_cell.length_a   1.000
_cell.length_b   1.000
_cell.length_c   1.000
_cell.angle_alpha   90.00
_cell.angle_beta   90.00
_cell.angle_gamma   90.00
#
_symmetry.space_group_name_H-M   'P 1'
#
loop_
_entity.id
_entity.type
_entity.pdbx_description
1 polymer ?
#
loop_
_entity_poly.entity_id
_entity_poly.type
_entity_poly.pdbx_seq_one_letter_code
_entity_poly.pdbx_strand_id
1 'polypeptide(L)'
;MKRKRKKSNNKKGVSFFKEYNFEITVFAMFLLGVFLLVEKMEISQTLFKIIKATIFLFADFIKAIRNSIYDTLSWLELSDLVGVILILFALYLVSLRIRVRLLMMYPKVYECQNCDNNNKLKRIPKRLKHRIIHFALRLRIYYYQCDDCYKKQLIILTKKR
;
A
#
# COMPACT_ATOMS: atom_id res chain seq x y z
N MET A 1 44.15 0.54 2.19
CA MET A 1 43.28 1.60 1.60
C MET A 1 41.83 1.43 2.06
N LYS A 2 41.31 2.29 2.96
CA LYS A 2 39.90 2.25 3.42
C LYS A 2 39.03 3.05 2.43
N ARG A 3 38.12 2.38 1.70
CA ARG A 3 37.11 3.03 0.85
C ARG A 3 36.14 3.84 1.73
N LYS A 4 36.31 5.17 1.78
CA LYS A 4 35.31 6.09 2.36
C LYS A 4 34.03 6.01 1.51
N ARG A 5 32.95 5.48 2.07
CA ARG A 5 31.61 5.57 1.45
C ARG A 5 31.18 7.04 1.43
N LYS A 6 30.95 7.58 0.22
CA LYS A 6 30.38 8.91 0.00
C LYS A 6 28.96 8.92 0.59
N LYS A 7 28.75 9.66 1.68
CA LYS A 7 27.42 9.85 2.29
C LYS A 7 26.60 10.67 1.29
N SER A 8 25.60 10.04 0.66
CA SER A 8 24.65 10.75 -0.19
C SER A 8 23.82 11.68 0.70
N ASN A 9 24.20 12.95 0.76
CA ASN A 9 23.36 14.02 1.29
C ASN A 9 22.27 14.31 0.28
N ASN A 10 21.35 13.37 0.09
CA ASN A 10 20.12 13.64 -0.62
C ASN A 10 19.13 14.22 0.40
N LYS A 11 19.34 15.48 0.78
CA LYS A 11 18.27 16.29 1.36
C LYS A 11 17.24 16.43 0.24
N LYS A 12 16.29 15.50 0.19
CA LYS A 12 15.11 15.65 -0.65
C LYS A 12 14.39 16.89 -0.15
N GLY A 13 14.61 18.02 -0.80
CA GLY A 13 13.74 19.18 -0.65
C GLY A 13 12.33 18.66 -0.86
N VAL A 14 11.52 18.73 0.19
CA VAL A 14 10.09 18.45 0.06
C VAL A 14 9.58 19.45 -0.98
N SER A 15 9.20 18.94 -2.15
CA SER A 15 8.68 19.77 -3.23
C SER A 15 7.44 20.48 -2.69
N PHE A 16 7.39 21.81 -2.81
CA PHE A 16 6.25 22.63 -2.35
C PHE A 16 4.90 22.08 -2.81
N PHE A 17 4.83 21.51 -4.02
CA PHE A 17 3.63 20.84 -4.52
C PHE A 17 3.14 19.69 -3.63
N LYS A 18 4.05 18.94 -3.01
CA LYS A 18 3.68 17.82 -2.15
C LYS A 18 3.12 18.25 -0.80
N GLU A 19 3.57 19.41 -0.31
CA GLU A 19 3.12 19.96 0.96
C GLU A 19 1.75 20.66 0.81
N TYR A 20 1.51 21.31 -0.33
CA TYR A 20 0.29 22.09 -0.60
C TYR A 20 -0.75 21.41 -1.52
N ASN A 21 -0.62 20.10 -1.77
CA ASN A 21 -1.55 19.38 -2.66
C ASN A 21 -3.00 19.46 -2.19
N PHE A 22 -3.23 19.51 -0.88
CA PHE A 22 -4.58 19.60 -0.31
C PHE A 22 -5.20 20.97 -0.59
N GLU A 23 -4.45 22.04 -0.31
CA GLU A 23 -4.85 23.43 -0.52
C GLU A 23 -5.11 23.70 -2.00
N ILE A 24 -4.26 23.21 -2.90
CA ILE A 24 -4.44 23.34 -4.36
C ILE A 24 -5.73 22.64 -4.80
N THR A 25 -6.00 21.44 -4.28
CA THR A 25 -7.21 20.68 -4.63
C THR A 25 -8.48 21.37 -4.12
N VAL A 26 -8.46 21.86 -2.88
CA VAL A 26 -9.59 22.59 -2.28
C VAL A 26 -9.82 23.89 -3.03
N PHE A 27 -8.76 24.63 -3.38
CA PHE A 27 -8.85 25.86 -4.16
C PHE A 27 -9.42 25.59 -5.55
N ALA A 28 -8.98 24.53 -6.23
CA ALA A 28 -9.54 24.13 -7.53
C ALA A 28 -11.03 23.76 -7.45
N MET A 29 -11.44 23.00 -6.42
CA MET A 29 -12.86 22.68 -6.19
C MET A 29 -13.68 23.93 -5.91
N PHE A 30 -13.16 24.86 -5.12
CA PHE A 30 -13.84 26.12 -4.82
C PHE A 30 -14.00 26.97 -6.08
N LEU A 31 -12.95 27.11 -6.88
CA LEU A 31 -12.97 27.85 -8.15
C LEU A 31 -14.00 27.24 -9.12
N LEU A 32 -14.01 25.91 -9.24
CA LEU A 32 -14.99 25.19 -10.06
C LEU A 32 -16.42 25.38 -9.54
N GLY A 33 -16.63 25.35 -8.22
CA GLY A 33 -17.94 25.58 -7.61
C GLY A 33 -18.46 26.99 -7.84
N VAL A 34 -17.60 28.01 -7.69
CA VAL A 34 -17.95 29.41 -7.99
C VAL A 34 -18.21 29.60 -9.48
N PHE A 35 -17.37 29.02 -10.34
CA PHE A 35 -17.55 29.05 -11.80
C PHE A 35 -18.92 28.50 -12.20
N LEU A 36 -19.32 27.35 -11.65
CA LEU A 36 -20.64 26.75 -11.86
C LEU A 36 -21.82 27.62 -11.39
N LEU A 37 -21.63 28.48 -10.38
CA LEU A 37 -22.68 29.37 -9.85
C LEU A 37 -22.76 30.71 -10.58
N VAL A 38 -21.63 31.23 -11.05
CA VAL A 38 -21.52 32.55 -11.71
C VAL A 38 -21.91 32.47 -13.18
N GLU A 39 -21.60 31.37 -13.84
CA GLU A 39 -21.89 31.21 -15.26
C GLU A 39 -23.40 30.90 -15.43
N LYS A 40 -24.16 31.85 -16.00
CA LYS A 40 -25.52 31.58 -16.48
C LYS A 40 -25.39 30.58 -17.62
N MET A 41 -25.61 29.31 -17.28
CA MET A 41 -25.50 28.14 -18.13
C MET A 41 -26.50 28.18 -19.32
N GLU A 42 -26.28 29.05 -20.31
CA GLU A 42 -26.65 28.76 -21.70
C GLU A 42 -25.62 27.76 -22.25
N ILE A 43 -25.68 26.54 -21.71
CA ILE A 43 -24.90 25.43 -22.21
C ILE A 43 -25.35 25.22 -23.65
N SER A 44 -24.49 25.57 -24.61
CA SER A 44 -24.71 25.24 -26.02
C SER A 44 -25.14 23.76 -26.10
N GLN A 45 -26.18 23.46 -26.88
CA GLN A 45 -26.75 22.11 -26.95
C GLN A 45 -25.69 21.02 -27.21
N THR A 46 -24.57 21.40 -27.82
CA THR A 46 -23.35 20.61 -28.02
C THR A 46 -22.72 20.08 -26.73
N LEU A 47 -22.53 20.91 -25.71
CA LEU A 47 -21.93 20.51 -24.42
C LEU A 47 -22.84 19.54 -23.67
N PHE A 48 -24.15 19.78 -23.68
CA PHE A 48 -25.12 18.87 -23.05
C PHE A 48 -25.19 17.51 -23.76
N LYS A 49 -25.04 17.50 -25.09
CA LYS A 49 -24.94 16.27 -25.89
C LYS A 49 -23.69 15.46 -25.54
N ILE A 50 -22.54 16.12 -25.34
CA ILE A 50 -21.29 15.47 -24.93
C ILE A 50 -21.41 14.89 -23.52
N ILE A 51 -21.98 15.64 -22.57
CA ILE A 51 -22.19 15.16 -21.19
C ILE A 51 -23.11 13.94 -21.19
N LYS A 52 -24.24 14.00 -21.89
CA LYS A 52 -25.15 12.84 -22.04
C LYS A 52 -24.45 11.66 -22.69
N ALA A 53 -23.73 11.85 -23.79
CA ALA A 53 -22.99 10.78 -24.47
C ALA A 53 -21.96 10.12 -23.54
N THR A 54 -21.28 10.92 -22.72
CA THR A 54 -20.31 10.43 -21.74
C THR A 54 -21.00 9.58 -20.67
N ILE A 55 -22.12 10.07 -20.11
CA ILE A 55 -22.91 9.32 -19.11
C ILE A 55 -23.43 8.00 -19.70
N PHE A 56 -23.95 8.02 -20.93
CA PHE A 56 -24.43 6.81 -21.60
C PHE A 56 -23.29 5.82 -21.91
N LEU A 57 -22.12 6.29 -22.35
CA LEU A 57 -20.94 5.44 -22.53
C LEU A 57 -20.53 4.76 -21.23
N PHE A 58 -20.51 5.49 -20.11
CA PHE A 58 -20.23 4.90 -18.80
C PHE A 58 -21.30 3.89 -18.39
N ALA A 59 -22.58 4.19 -18.61
CA ALA A 59 -23.68 3.28 -18.30
C ALA A 59 -23.59 1.98 -19.12
N ASP A 60 -23.28 2.07 -20.41
CA ASP A 60 -23.13 0.91 -21.28
C ASP A 60 -21.85 0.13 -21.00
N PHE A 61 -20.76 0.80 -20.60
CA PHE A 61 -19.56 0.14 -20.10
C PHE A 61 -19.83 -0.67 -18.83
N ILE A 62 -20.61 -0.13 -17.89
CA ILE A 62 -21.03 -0.84 -16.68
C ILE A 62 -21.90 -2.06 -17.04
N LYS A 63 -22.83 -1.91 -17.99
CA LYS A 63 -23.64 -3.04 -18.47
C LYS A 63 -22.79 -4.11 -19.15
N ALA A 64 -21.81 -3.72 -19.96
CA ALA A 64 -20.90 -4.65 -20.63
C ALA A 64 -20.05 -5.43 -19.62
N ILE A 65 -19.52 -4.75 -18.59
CA ILE A 65 -18.82 -5.41 -17.47
C ILE A 65 -19.76 -6.37 -16.76
N ARG A 66 -20.98 -5.94 -16.43
CA ARG A 66 -21.98 -6.78 -15.77
C ARG A 66 -22.26 -8.03 -16.59
N ASN A 67 -22.54 -7.90 -17.88
CA ASN A 67 -22.83 -9.03 -18.76
C ASN A 67 -21.61 -9.95 -18.91
N SER A 68 -20.40 -9.40 -19.05
CA SER A 68 -19.17 -10.19 -19.09
C SER A 68 -18.92 -10.97 -17.79
N ILE A 69 -19.23 -10.37 -16.64
CA ILE A 69 -19.19 -11.08 -15.36
C ILE A 69 -20.25 -12.17 -15.36
N TYR A 70 -21.52 -11.89 -15.68
CA TYR A 70 -22.59 -12.91 -15.70
C TYR A 70 -22.29 -14.06 -16.68
N ASP A 71 -21.74 -13.79 -17.85
CA ASP A 71 -21.39 -14.85 -18.82
C ASP A 71 -20.26 -15.74 -18.28
N THR A 72 -19.25 -15.14 -17.63
CA THR A 72 -18.11 -15.87 -17.06
C THR A 72 -18.47 -16.58 -15.74
N LEU A 73 -19.36 -16.00 -14.94
CA LEU A 73 -19.82 -16.51 -13.65
C LEU A 73 -21.14 -17.29 -13.74
N SER A 74 -21.73 -17.47 -14.93
CA SER A 74 -22.98 -18.24 -15.11
C SER A 74 -22.88 -19.68 -14.59
N TRP A 75 -21.65 -20.20 -14.51
CA TRP A 75 -21.30 -21.52 -13.98
C TRP A 75 -21.06 -21.54 -12.46
N LEU A 76 -20.93 -20.37 -11.82
CA LEU A 76 -20.69 -20.20 -10.39
C LEU A 76 -21.98 -19.73 -9.73
N GLU A 77 -22.53 -20.54 -8.83
CA GLU A 77 -23.69 -20.13 -8.07
C GLU A 77 -23.36 -18.91 -7.19
N LEU A 78 -24.35 -18.04 -6.94
CA LEU A 78 -24.17 -16.90 -6.02
C LEU A 78 -23.65 -17.35 -4.64
N SER A 79 -24.01 -18.56 -4.23
CA SER A 79 -23.53 -19.21 -3.00
C SER A 79 -22.01 -19.42 -3.02
N ASP A 80 -21.45 -19.90 -4.14
CA ASP A 80 -20.02 -20.14 -4.29
C ASP A 80 -19.22 -18.84 -4.23
N LEU A 81 -19.75 -17.77 -4.83
CA LEU A 81 -19.15 -16.45 -4.75
C LEU A 81 -19.05 -15.95 -3.30
N VAL A 82 -20.14 -16.08 -2.54
CA VAL A 82 -20.17 -15.71 -1.12
C VAL A 82 -19.20 -16.58 -0.32
N GLY A 83 -19.13 -17.88 -0.62
CA GLY A 83 -18.17 -18.81 -0.03
C GLY A 83 -16.72 -18.39 -0.25
N VAL A 84 -16.34 -18.07 -1.49
CA VAL A 84 -14.99 -17.60 -1.83
C VAL A 84 -14.67 -16.29 -1.11
N ILE A 85 -15.62 -15.35 -1.05
CA ILE A 85 -15.42 -14.08 -0.33
C ILE A 85 -15.18 -14.32 1.16
N LEU A 86 -15.97 -15.20 1.79
CA LEU A 86 -15.81 -15.56 3.19
C LEU A 86 -14.45 -16.23 3.45
N ILE A 87 -14.00 -17.13 2.56
CA ILE A 87 -12.67 -17.76 2.67
C ILE A 87 -11.55 -16.72 2.56
N LEU A 88 -11.63 -15.82 1.58
CA LEU A 88 -10.66 -14.74 1.42
C LEU A 88 -10.64 -13.81 2.64
N PHE A 89 -11.82 -13.49 3.19
CA PHE A 89 -11.95 -12.68 4.39
C PHE A 89 -11.35 -13.39 5.62
N ALA A 90 -11.61 -14.69 5.78
CA ALA A 90 -11.00 -15.49 6.84
C ALA A 90 -9.47 -15.53 6.73
N LEU A 91 -8.92 -15.73 5.52
CA LEU A 91 -7.48 -15.67 5.26
C LEU A 91 -6.88 -14.30 5.60
N TYR A 92 -7.60 -13.23 5.29
CA TYR A 92 -7.21 -11.87 5.66
C TYR A 92 -7.14 -11.68 7.18
N LEU A 93 -8.16 -12.13 7.93
CA LEU A 93 -8.18 -12.07 9.38
C LEU A 93 -7.06 -12.91 10.01
N VAL A 94 -6.81 -14.11 9.49
CA VAL A 94 -5.70 -14.97 9.92
C VAL A 94 -4.36 -14.28 9.69
N SER A 95 -4.16 -13.66 8.53
CA SER A 95 -2.97 -12.88 8.20
C SER A 95 -2.74 -11.71 9.17
N LEU A 96 -3.80 -10.96 9.50
CA LEU A 96 -3.76 -9.89 10.50
C LEU A 96 -3.36 -10.41 11.88
N ARG A 97 -3.96 -11.52 12.33
CA ARG A 97 -3.64 -12.14 13.62
C ARG A 97 -2.19 -12.60 13.70
N ILE A 98 -1.69 -13.27 12.64
CA ILE A 98 -0.29 -13.70 12.54
C ILE A 98 0.65 -12.48 12.60
N ARG A 99 0.29 -11.40 11.89
CA ARG A 99 1.06 -10.15 11.91
C ARG A 99 1.18 -9.56 13.31
N VAL A 100 0.08 -9.49 14.07
CA VAL A 100 0.11 -8.99 15.46
C VAL A 100 0.97 -9.90 16.34
N ARG A 101 0.80 -11.22 16.25
CA ARG A 101 1.62 -12.19 17.01
C ARG A 101 3.11 -12.03 16.74
N LEU A 102 3.51 -11.89 15.48
CA LEU A 102 4.91 -11.70 15.10
C LEU A 102 5.50 -10.38 15.64
N LEU A 103 4.71 -9.31 15.68
CA LEU A 103 5.17 -8.03 16.22
C LEU A 103 5.35 -8.07 17.74
N MET A 104 4.50 -8.82 18.46
CA MET A 104 4.62 -9.00 19.91
C MET A 104 5.81 -9.90 20.27
N MET A 105 6.06 -10.96 19.49
CA MET A 105 7.12 -11.93 19.78
C MET A 105 8.54 -11.40 19.47
N TYR A 106 8.68 -10.49 18.50
CA TYR A 106 9.96 -9.96 18.06
C TYR A 106 10.06 -8.45 18.26
N PRO A 107 10.30 -7.99 19.51
CA PRO A 107 10.47 -6.57 19.81
C PRO A 107 11.72 -6.00 19.11
N LYS A 108 11.71 -4.69 18.89
CA LYS A 108 12.78 -3.97 18.19
C LYS A 108 14.01 -3.82 19.09
N VAL A 109 14.79 -4.88 19.25
CA VAL A 109 16.05 -4.86 20.00
C VAL A 109 17.19 -4.81 18.99
N TYR A 110 17.96 -3.71 19.00
CA TYR A 110 19.11 -3.51 18.10
C TYR A 110 20.45 -3.86 18.77
N GLU A 111 20.39 -4.49 19.94
CA GLU A 111 21.53 -4.82 20.78
C GLU A 111 21.62 -6.33 21.01
N CYS A 112 22.86 -6.85 21.08
CA CYS A 112 23.07 -8.25 21.35
C CYS A 112 22.85 -8.55 22.84
N GLN A 113 21.68 -9.10 23.15
CA GLN A 113 21.32 -9.57 24.50
C GLN A 113 22.31 -10.58 25.11
N ASN A 114 23.19 -11.18 24.30
CA ASN A 114 24.14 -12.20 24.73
C ASN A 114 25.56 -11.66 24.95
N CYS A 115 25.82 -10.41 24.60
CA CYS A 115 27.14 -9.77 24.69
C CYS A 115 27.07 -8.44 25.45
N ASP A 116 26.25 -8.38 26.50
CA ASP A 116 26.08 -7.18 27.35
C ASP A 116 25.76 -5.91 26.56
N ASN A 117 24.99 -6.05 25.46
CA ASN A 117 24.56 -4.97 24.57
C ASN A 117 25.67 -4.11 23.92
N ASN A 118 26.95 -4.41 24.14
CA ASN A 118 28.07 -3.58 23.67
C ASN A 118 28.44 -3.80 22.20
N ASN A 119 27.98 -4.91 21.60
CA ASN A 119 28.48 -5.36 20.31
C ASN A 119 27.48 -5.12 19.17
N LYS A 120 28.01 -4.67 18.02
CA LYS A 120 27.21 -4.28 16.86
C LYS A 120 26.66 -5.49 16.12
N LEU A 121 25.38 -5.42 15.77
CA LEU A 121 24.69 -6.41 14.96
C LEU A 121 24.93 -6.18 13.46
N LYS A 122 25.48 -7.17 12.74
CA LYS A 122 25.62 -7.14 11.28
C LYS A 122 24.42 -7.77 10.59
N ARG A 123 23.96 -7.14 9.52
CA ARG A 123 22.80 -7.60 8.75
C ARG A 123 23.16 -8.73 7.78
N ILE A 124 22.38 -9.80 7.79
CA ILE A 124 22.52 -10.97 6.90
C ILE A 124 21.56 -10.84 5.70
N PRO A 125 21.90 -11.36 4.51
CA PRO A 125 20.96 -11.51 3.39
C PRO A 125 19.70 -12.30 3.76
N LYS A 126 18.58 -11.93 3.13
CA LYS A 126 17.27 -12.54 3.35
C LYS A 126 17.18 -13.89 2.63
N ARG A 127 16.69 -14.92 3.31
CA ARG A 127 16.23 -16.17 2.67
C ARG A 127 14.88 -15.98 1.95
N LEU A 128 14.60 -16.85 0.98
CA LEU A 128 13.37 -16.82 0.16
C LEU A 128 12.08 -16.85 0.99
N LYS A 129 12.03 -17.67 2.05
CA LYS A 129 10.90 -17.74 2.98
C LYS A 129 10.50 -16.36 3.56
N HIS A 130 11.47 -15.48 3.81
CA HIS A 130 11.21 -14.15 4.35
C HIS A 130 10.76 -13.14 3.30
N ARG A 131 11.06 -13.38 2.02
CA ARG A 131 10.52 -12.57 0.92
C ARG A 131 9.02 -12.81 0.79
N ILE A 132 8.57 -14.05 0.95
CA ILE A 132 7.15 -14.42 0.96
C ILE A 132 6.43 -13.73 2.12
N ILE A 133 6.96 -13.85 3.35
CA ILE A 133 6.33 -13.20 4.52
C ILE A 133 6.30 -11.67 4.36
N HIS A 134 7.35 -11.08 3.79
CA HIS A 134 7.38 -9.64 3.51
C HIS A 134 6.28 -9.21 2.53
N PHE A 135 6.00 -10.03 1.53
CA PHE A 135 4.95 -9.77 0.56
C PHE A 135 3.56 -9.99 1.18
N ALA A 136 3.32 -11.16 1.76
CA ALA A 136 2.02 -11.59 2.28
C ALA A 136 1.55 -10.78 3.50
N LEU A 137 2.43 -10.54 4.49
CA LEU A 137 2.06 -9.85 5.74
C LEU A 137 2.39 -8.35 5.72
N ARG A 138 2.99 -7.84 4.64
CA ARG A 138 3.47 -6.45 4.53
C ARG A 138 4.44 -6.04 5.65
N LEU A 139 5.17 -7.00 6.22
CA LEU A 139 6.14 -6.83 7.31
C LEU A 139 7.58 -6.80 6.78
N ARG A 140 8.44 -5.94 7.35
CA ARG A 140 9.88 -5.96 7.06
C ARG A 140 10.61 -6.83 8.07
N ILE A 141 11.09 -7.98 7.60
CA ILE A 141 11.93 -8.87 8.39
C ILE A 141 13.40 -8.59 8.06
N TYR A 142 14.20 -8.44 9.12
CA TYR A 142 15.65 -8.27 9.06
C TYR A 142 16.32 -9.33 9.93
N TYR A 143 17.36 -9.97 9.37
CA TYR A 143 18.24 -10.85 10.14
C TYR A 143 19.50 -10.12 10.50
N TYR A 144 19.88 -10.26 11.75
CA TYR A 144 21.13 -9.77 12.29
C TYR A 144 21.91 -10.92 12.90
N GLN A 145 23.23 -10.83 12.81
CA GLN A 145 24.17 -11.73 13.46
C GLN A 145 25.13 -10.86 14.27
N CYS A 146 25.37 -11.26 15.52
CA CYS A 146 26.43 -10.66 16.32
C CYS A 146 27.78 -11.10 15.77
N ASP A 147 28.74 -10.18 15.71
CA ASP A 147 30.09 -10.47 15.21
C ASP A 147 30.88 -11.38 16.16
N ASP A 148 30.68 -11.27 17.47
CA ASP A 148 31.50 -11.99 18.46
C ASP A 148 30.89 -13.33 18.88
N CYS A 149 29.59 -13.37 19.20
CA CYS A 149 28.93 -14.61 19.62
C CYS A 149 28.26 -15.38 18.47
N TYR A 150 28.32 -14.87 17.23
CA TYR A 150 27.69 -15.45 16.03
C TYR A 150 26.19 -15.77 16.16
N LYS A 151 25.53 -15.32 17.23
CA LYS A 151 24.12 -15.58 17.51
C LYS A 151 23.25 -14.77 16.55
N LYS A 152 22.24 -15.44 16.00
CA LYS A 152 21.30 -14.84 15.03
C LYS A 152 20.10 -14.27 15.77
N GLN A 153 19.75 -13.04 15.44
CA GLN A 153 18.57 -12.34 15.95
C GLN A 153 17.70 -11.87 14.79
N LEU A 154 16.39 -11.96 14.98
CA LEU A 154 15.39 -11.62 13.98
C LEU A 154 14.63 -10.38 14.44
N ILE A 155 14.67 -9.31 13.65
CA ILE A 155 13.97 -8.06 13.92
C ILE A 155 12.85 -7.89 12.92
N ILE A 156 11.63 -7.70 13.41
CA ILE A 156 10.43 -7.49 12.59
C ILE A 156 9.97 -6.04 12.75
N LEU A 157 9.82 -5.34 11.63
CA LEU A 157 9.35 -3.96 11.59
C LEU A 157 8.08 -3.87 10.75
N THR A 158 7.19 -2.97 11.15
CA THR A 158 6.08 -2.55 10.30
C THR A 158 6.63 -1.81 9.08
N LYS A 159 6.09 -2.09 7.88
CA LYS A 159 6.39 -1.29 6.69
C LYS A 159 5.71 0.07 6.88
N LYS A 160 6.50 1.12 7.15
CA LYS A 160 5.99 2.51 7.17
C LYS A 160 5.35 2.78 5.79
N ARG A 161 4.07 3.17 5.81
CA ARG A 161 3.24 3.42 4.62
C ARG A 161 3.75 4.65 3.89
#